data_AF-A0A523DMY9-F1
#
_entry.id   AF-A0A523DMY9-F1
#
_cell.length_a   1.000
_cell.length_b   1.000
_cell.length_c   1.000
_cell.angle_alpha   90.00
_cell.angle_beta   90.00
_cell.angle_gamma   90.00
#
_symmetry.space_group_name_H-M   'P 1'
#
loop_
_entity.id
_entity.type
_entity.pdbx_description
1 polymer ?
#
loop_
_entity_poly.entity_id
_entity_poly.type
_entity_poly.pdbx_seq_one_letter_code
_entity_poly.pdbx_strand_id
1 'polypeptide(L)'
;MPHAMAATGVQEERCCLPGGNSLRAHGALLAVAFIWGASFPLVKIALDDASPLLFLALRFLLATLLALPLFPALRGRWARGELAGGMALGVLLGGAFIFQTLGLAQTTPSRSAFLTSLYVVFVPLLSLPVTGHRPRAASWCGAILALGGLALMTRD
;
A
#
# COMPACT_ATOMS: atom_id res chain seq x y z
N MET A 1 -40.18 9.10 -20.06
CA MET A 1 -40.32 9.71 -18.72
C MET A 1 -41.34 8.89 -17.92
N PRO A 2 -41.20 8.67 -16.60
CA PRO A 2 -39.95 8.59 -15.83
C PRO A 2 -40.00 7.60 -14.63
N HIS A 3 -38.87 7.46 -13.92
CA HIS A 3 -38.68 7.06 -12.51
C HIS A 3 -38.80 5.59 -12.06
N ALA A 4 -37.65 5.02 -11.66
CA ALA A 4 -37.35 4.59 -10.28
C ALA A 4 -35.94 3.98 -10.26
N MET A 5 -34.91 4.65 -9.73
CA MET A 5 -34.57 4.80 -8.31
C MET A 5 -33.79 3.61 -7.72
N ALA A 6 -32.65 3.99 -7.12
CA ALA A 6 -32.10 3.43 -5.90
C ALA A 6 -31.50 2.01 -5.97
N ALA A 7 -30.16 1.96 -6.03
CA ALA A 7 -29.33 1.34 -4.99
C ALA A 7 -27.92 1.02 -5.53
N THR A 8 -27.16 2.02 -5.96
CA THR A 8 -25.70 1.93 -5.87
C THR A 8 -25.31 2.27 -4.43
N GLY A 9 -25.85 1.46 -3.51
CA GLY A 9 -25.25 1.28 -2.21
C GLY A 9 -23.87 0.73 -2.48
N VAL A 10 -22.87 1.55 -2.23
CA VAL A 10 -21.57 1.04 -1.84
C VAL A 10 -21.87 0.03 -0.73
N GLN A 11 -21.79 -1.25 -1.07
CA GLN A 11 -21.76 -2.33 -0.10
C GLN A 11 -20.52 -2.06 0.74
N GLU A 12 -20.73 -1.28 1.80
CA GLU A 12 -20.10 -1.51 3.07
C GLU A 12 -20.22 -3.01 3.32
N GLU A 13 -19.15 -3.71 2.99
CA GLU A 13 -18.89 -5.05 3.46
C GLU A 13 -18.94 -4.96 4.99
N ARG A 14 -20.15 -5.07 5.53
CA ARG A 14 -20.41 -5.58 6.86
C ARG A 14 -19.87 -6.99 6.84
N CYS A 15 -18.55 -7.11 6.99
CA CYS A 15 -17.96 -8.36 7.39
C CYS A 15 -18.48 -8.58 8.80
N CYS A 16 -19.62 -9.26 8.89
CA CYS A 16 -19.96 -10.07 10.03
C CYS A 16 -18.81 -11.06 10.19
N LEU A 17 -17.73 -10.58 10.83
CA LEU A 17 -16.61 -11.41 11.22
C LEU A 17 -17.21 -12.46 12.15
N PRO A 18 -17.18 -13.75 11.79
CA PRO A 18 -17.76 -14.80 12.61
C PRO A 18 -17.01 -14.85 13.94
N GLY A 19 -17.60 -14.31 15.02
CA GLY A 19 -17.36 -14.63 16.43
C GLY A 19 -15.93 -14.72 16.97
N GLY A 20 -14.90 -14.32 16.23
CA GLY A 20 -13.50 -14.40 16.63
C GLY A 20 -13.01 -13.03 17.09
N ASN A 21 -12.53 -12.94 18.34
CA ASN A 21 -12.07 -11.73 19.03
C ASN A 21 -11.71 -10.57 18.10
N SER A 22 -12.65 -9.63 17.89
CA SER A 22 -12.41 -8.40 17.12
C SER A 22 -11.17 -7.66 17.63
N LEU A 23 -10.88 -7.75 18.93
CA LEU A 23 -9.66 -7.22 19.55
C LEU A 23 -8.36 -7.75 18.91
N ARG A 24 -8.30 -9.03 18.52
CA ARG A 24 -7.12 -9.61 17.85
C ARG A 24 -6.95 -9.05 16.44
N ALA A 25 -8.06 -8.86 15.71
CA ALA A 25 -8.03 -8.27 14.37
C ALA A 25 -7.58 -6.78 14.41
N HIS A 26 -8.16 -5.99 15.31
CA HIS A 26 -7.75 -4.58 15.51
C HIS A 26 -6.30 -4.48 15.98
N GLY A 27 -5.88 -5.35 16.90
CA GLY A 27 -4.49 -5.43 17.36
C GLY A 27 -3.52 -5.79 16.24
N ALA A 28 -3.87 -6.75 15.37
CA ALA A 28 -3.05 -7.10 14.22
C ALA A 28 -2.91 -5.96 13.22
N LEU A 29 -4.00 -5.24 12.93
CA LEU A 29 -3.98 -4.07 12.05
C LEU A 29 -3.10 -2.93 12.61
N LEU A 30 -3.21 -2.65 13.90
CA LEU A 30 -2.36 -1.67 14.58
C LEU A 30 -0.88 -2.07 14.54
N ALA A 31 -0.57 -3.35 14.78
CA ALA A 31 0.80 -3.86 14.70
C ALA A 31 1.38 -3.71 13.29
N VAL A 32 0.62 -4.08 12.25
CA VAL A 32 1.04 -3.90 10.86
C VAL A 32 1.26 -2.43 10.52
N ALA A 33 0.33 -1.55 10.91
CA ALA A 33 0.47 -0.10 10.68
C ALA A 33 1.70 0.48 11.38
N PHE A 34 1.96 0.06 12.62
CA PHE A 34 3.14 0.47 13.38
C PHE A 34 4.44 -0.02 12.74
N ILE A 35 4.53 -1.32 12.43
CA ILE A 35 5.72 -1.92 11.80
C ILE A 35 5.98 -1.24 10.46
N TRP A 36 4.94 -1.03 9.65
CA TRP A 36 5.06 -0.37 8.37
C TRP A 36 5.54 1.09 8.51
N GLY A 37 4.96 1.88 9.41
CA GLY A 37 5.36 3.26 9.65
C GLY A 37 6.78 3.41 10.21
N ALA A 38 7.16 2.55 11.16
CA ALA A 38 8.51 2.53 11.74
C ALA A 38 9.60 2.14 10.73
N SER A 39 9.23 1.53 9.59
CA SER A 39 10.19 1.21 8.52
C SER A 39 10.91 2.44 7.99
N PHE A 40 10.25 3.59 7.86
CA PHE A 40 10.83 4.75 7.16
C PHE A 40 12.06 5.32 7.89
N PRO A 41 12.02 5.60 9.21
CA PRO A 41 13.22 5.98 9.95
C PRO A 41 14.31 4.91 9.94
N LEU A 42 13.94 3.63 10.10
CA LEU A 42 14.91 2.53 10.11
C LEU A 42 15.65 2.38 8.77
N VAL A 43 14.91 2.47 7.66
CA VAL A 43 15.50 2.45 6.32
C VAL A 43 16.40 3.66 6.14
N LYS A 44 15.98 4.85 6.58
CA LYS A 44 16.81 6.06 6.48
C LYS A 44 18.17 5.88 7.18
N ILE A 45 18.17 5.34 8.39
CA ILE A 45 19.41 5.03 9.13
C ILE A 45 20.24 3.99 8.37
N ALA A 46 19.62 2.93 7.86
CA ALA A 46 20.33 1.90 7.09
C ALA A 46 20.94 2.43 5.77
N LEU A 47 20.37 3.50 5.19
CA LEU A 47 20.89 4.15 4.00
C LEU A 47 22.12 5.03 4.28
N ASP A 48 22.43 5.34 5.53
CA ASP A 48 23.66 6.04 5.89
C ASP A 48 24.89 5.12 5.70
N ASP A 49 24.72 3.81 5.89
CA ASP A 49 25.78 2.80 5.79
C ASP A 49 25.77 2.00 4.46
N ALA A 50 24.65 1.99 3.73
CA ALA A 50 24.46 1.14 2.55
C ALA A 50 23.83 1.87 1.37
N SER A 51 24.20 1.46 0.15
CA SER A 51 23.55 2.00 -1.05
C SER A 51 22.07 1.59 -1.12
N PRO A 52 21.18 2.46 -1.65
CA PRO A 52 19.74 2.17 -1.74
C PRO A 52 19.42 0.85 -2.46
N LEU A 53 20.13 0.56 -3.54
CA LEU A 53 19.96 -0.66 -4.33
C LEU A 53 20.40 -1.91 -3.56
N LEU A 54 21.52 -1.84 -2.83
CA LEU A 54 22.00 -2.97 -2.02
C LEU A 54 21.03 -3.26 -0.88
N PHE A 55 20.56 -2.23 -0.19
CA PHE A 55 19.56 -2.36 0.86
C PHE A 55 18.28 -3.05 0.35
N LEU A 56 17.75 -2.58 -0.80
CA LEU A 56 16.59 -3.19 -1.45
C LEU A 56 16.83 -4.63 -1.88
N ALA A 57 17.99 -4.92 -2.45
CA ALA A 57 18.35 -6.29 -2.86
C ALA A 57 18.35 -7.24 -1.65
N LEU A 58 18.97 -6.85 -0.54
CA LEU A 58 18.96 -7.62 0.71
C LEU A 58 17.54 -7.78 1.28
N ARG A 59 16.74 -6.70 1.28
CA ARG A 59 15.34 -6.72 1.75
C ARG A 59 14.50 -7.72 0.96
N PHE A 60 14.55 -7.67 -0.36
CA PHE A 60 13.78 -8.57 -1.22
C PHE A 60 14.33 -10.00 -1.23
N LEU A 61 15.64 -10.18 -1.10
CA LEU A 61 16.25 -11.50 -0.93
C LEU A 61 15.74 -12.16 0.36
N LEU A 62 15.79 -11.43 1.49
CA LEU A 62 15.28 -11.92 2.76
C LEU A 62 13.78 -12.23 2.69
N ALA A 63 12.98 -11.34 2.10
CA ALA A 63 11.56 -11.58 1.90
C ALA A 63 11.29 -12.85 1.07
N THR A 64 12.08 -13.08 0.02
CA THR A 64 11.98 -14.27 -0.83
C THR A 64 12.35 -15.54 -0.06
N LEU A 65 13.44 -15.51 0.73
CA LEU A 65 13.87 -16.65 1.55
C LEU A 65 12.83 -17.00 2.62
N LEU A 66 12.23 -16.00 3.25
CA LEU A 66 11.15 -16.19 4.24
C LEU A 66 9.85 -16.69 3.60
N ALA A 67 9.59 -16.32 2.33
CA ALA A 67 8.43 -16.80 1.59
C ALA A 67 8.63 -18.20 0.98
N LEU A 68 9.88 -18.65 0.80
CA LEU A 68 10.20 -19.93 0.14
C LEU A 68 9.56 -21.17 0.81
N PRO A 69 9.46 -21.28 2.15
CA PRO A 69 8.78 -22.40 2.81
C PRO A 69 7.26 -22.46 2.53
N LEU A 70 6.64 -21.37 2.09
CA LEU A 70 5.21 -21.33 1.72
C LEU A 70 4.99 -21.85 0.29
N PHE A 71 6.04 -21.89 -0.53
CA PHE A 71 5.98 -22.27 -1.94
C PHE A 71 5.45 -23.70 -2.20
N PRO A 72 5.84 -24.74 -1.43
CA PRO A 72 5.30 -26.09 -1.60
C PRO A 72 3.79 -26.18 -1.36
N ALA A 73 3.24 -25.36 -0.45
CA ALA A 73 1.80 -25.30 -0.19
C ALA A 73 1.00 -24.63 -1.32
N LEU A 74 1.70 -23.95 -2.25
CA LEU A 74 1.12 -23.23 -3.38
C LEU A 74 1.32 -23.97 -4.72
N ARG A 75 2.13 -25.05 -4.73
CA ARG A 75 2.39 -25.86 -5.93
C ARG A 75 1.09 -26.46 -6.48
N GLY A 76 0.90 -26.35 -7.80
CA GLY A 76 -0.26 -26.88 -8.53
C GLY A 76 -1.41 -25.89 -8.75
N ARG A 77 -1.34 -24.68 -8.16
CA ARG A 77 -2.40 -23.65 -8.29
C ARG A 77 -2.11 -22.58 -9.34
N TRP A 78 -0.97 -22.65 -10.04
CA TRP A 78 -0.47 -21.53 -10.84
C TRP A 78 -0.68 -21.80 -12.33
N ALA A 79 -1.60 -21.05 -12.95
CA ALA A 79 -1.71 -20.98 -14.41
C ALA A 79 -0.57 -20.10 -14.97
N ARG A 80 -0.19 -20.30 -16.24
CA ARG A 80 0.84 -19.46 -16.91
C ARG A 80 0.52 -17.96 -16.86
N GLY A 81 -0.77 -17.60 -16.83
CA GLY A 81 -1.22 -16.21 -16.68
C GLY A 81 -0.92 -15.60 -15.30
N GLU A 82 -1.00 -16.40 -14.23
CA GLU A 82 -0.68 -15.96 -12.86
C GLU A 82 0.82 -15.67 -12.70
N LEU A 83 1.67 -16.46 -13.35
CA LEU A 83 3.12 -16.23 -13.39
C LEU A 83 3.47 -14.92 -14.12
N ALA A 84 2.84 -14.67 -15.27
CA ALA A 84 3.04 -13.43 -16.01
C ALA A 84 2.53 -12.21 -15.23
N GLY A 85 1.35 -12.31 -14.62
CA GLY A 85 0.79 -11.27 -13.76
C GLY A 85 1.66 -10.99 -12.51
N GLY A 86 2.14 -12.04 -11.86
CA GLY A 86 3.05 -11.93 -10.72
C GLY A 86 4.39 -11.30 -11.10
N MET A 87 4.93 -11.64 -12.27
CA MET A 87 6.17 -11.03 -12.77
C MET A 87 5.98 -9.54 -13.10
N ALA A 88 4.89 -9.19 -13.78
CA ALA A 88 4.55 -7.78 -14.07
C ALA A 88 4.36 -6.97 -12.78
N LEU A 89 3.62 -7.51 -11.82
CA LEU A 89 3.41 -6.87 -10.51
C LEU A 89 4.72 -6.76 -9.72
N GLY A 90 5.56 -7.78 -9.77
CA GLY A 90 6.87 -7.79 -9.12
C GLY A 90 7.82 -6.71 -9.67
N VAL A 91 7.87 -6.54 -10.99
CA VAL A 91 8.65 -5.47 -11.64
C VAL A 91 8.10 -4.09 -11.25
N LEU A 92 6.79 -3.90 -11.30
CA LEU A 92 6.15 -2.63 -10.93
C LEU A 92 6.40 -2.28 -9.46
N LEU A 93 6.24 -3.26 -8.57
CA LEU A 93 6.47 -3.11 -7.14
C LEU A 93 7.95 -2.83 -6.83
N GLY A 94 8.87 -3.56 -7.47
CA GLY A 94 10.31 -3.32 -7.34
C GLY A 94 10.69 -1.91 -7.80
N GLY A 95 10.18 -1.48 -8.95
CA GLY A 95 10.37 -0.10 -9.44
C GLY A 95 9.83 0.94 -8.46
N ALA A 96 8.62 0.74 -7.93
CA ALA A 96 8.02 1.63 -6.94
C ALA A 96 8.88 1.72 -5.66
N PHE A 97 9.39 0.61 -5.15
CA PHE A 97 10.28 0.59 -3.99
C PHE A 97 11.64 1.27 -4.27
N ILE A 98 12.19 1.15 -5.47
CA ILE A 98 13.40 1.87 -5.88
C ILE A 98 13.14 3.38 -5.83
N PHE A 99 12.08 3.86 -6.49
CA PHE A 99 11.71 5.28 -6.46
C PHE A 99 11.44 5.78 -5.04
N GLN A 100 10.73 4.99 -4.23
CA GLN A 100 10.44 5.32 -2.84
C GLN A 100 11.72 5.43 -2.00
N THR A 101 12.65 4.48 -2.15
CA THR A 101 13.88 4.44 -1.35
C THR A 101 14.87 5.53 -1.78
N LEU A 102 14.97 5.80 -3.09
CA LEU A 102 15.72 6.94 -3.61
C LEU A 102 15.13 8.27 -3.13
N GLY A 103 13.80 8.40 -3.13
CA GLY A 103 13.11 9.57 -2.59
C GLY A 103 13.39 9.75 -1.10
N LEU A 104 13.33 8.67 -0.31
CA LEU A 104 13.65 8.66 1.12
C LEU A 104 15.11 9.04 1.39
N ALA A 105 16.04 8.64 0.52
CA ALA A 105 17.44 9.05 0.64
C ALA A 105 17.59 10.59 0.56
N GLN A 106 16.74 11.26 -0.21
CA GLN A 106 16.79 12.71 -0.45
C GLN A 106 15.86 13.55 0.46
N THR A 107 14.96 12.92 1.22
CA THR A 107 13.99 13.62 2.07
C THR A 107 13.95 13.06 3.48
N THR A 108 13.06 13.61 4.32
CA THR A 108 12.86 13.14 5.69
C THR A 108 11.92 11.93 5.72
N PRO A 109 12.08 10.99 6.69
CA PRO A 109 11.18 9.85 6.84
C PRO A 109 9.71 10.25 6.90
N SER A 110 9.39 11.34 7.61
CA SER A 110 8.03 11.86 7.73
C SER A 110 7.43 12.30 6.39
N ARG A 111 8.20 13.02 5.56
CA ARG A 111 7.77 13.46 4.23
C ARG A 111 7.55 12.28 3.29
N SER A 112 8.45 11.29 3.29
CA SER A 112 8.29 10.06 2.51
C SER A 112 7.08 9.24 2.95
N ALA A 113 6.91 9.03 4.26
CA ALA A 113 5.77 8.28 4.79
C ALA A 113 4.44 8.96 4.43
N PHE A 114 4.38 10.29 4.55
CA PHE A 114 3.22 11.07 4.16
C PHE A 114 2.90 10.92 2.66
N LEU A 115 3.88 11.13 1.78
CA LEU A 115 3.70 10.97 0.34
C LEU A 115 3.24 9.56 -0.05
N THR A 116 3.78 8.53 0.61
CA THR A 116 3.34 7.15 0.35
C THR A 116 1.90 6.95 0.80
N SER A 117 1.50 7.41 1.99
CA SER A 117 0.11 7.28 2.46
C SER A 117 -0.92 7.97 1.56
N LEU A 118 -0.50 8.92 0.73
CA LEU A 118 -1.34 9.57 -0.27
C LEU A 118 -1.85 8.59 -1.36
N TYR A 119 -1.22 7.41 -1.52
CA TYR A 119 -1.74 6.39 -2.43
C TYR A 119 -3.18 5.99 -2.07
N VAL A 120 -3.60 6.07 -0.80
CA VAL A 120 -4.98 5.74 -0.39
C VAL A 120 -6.01 6.65 -1.06
N VAL A 121 -5.60 7.86 -1.44
CA VAL A 121 -6.40 8.80 -2.24
C VAL A 121 -6.26 8.48 -3.72
N PHE A 122 -5.05 8.22 -4.21
CA PHE A 122 -4.82 7.95 -5.64
C PHE A 122 -5.40 6.62 -6.12
N VAL A 123 -5.39 5.56 -5.31
CA VAL A 123 -5.90 4.23 -5.68
C VAL A 123 -7.37 4.31 -6.14
N PRO A 124 -8.34 4.86 -5.37
CA PRO A 124 -9.71 4.98 -5.83
C PRO A 124 -9.89 5.94 -7.02
N LEU A 125 -9.03 6.96 -7.15
CA LEU A 125 -9.05 7.89 -8.29
C LEU A 125 -8.57 7.21 -9.58
N LEU A 126 -7.49 6.42 -9.51
CA LEU A 126 -6.92 5.67 -10.62
C LEU A 126 -7.73 4.42 -10.96
N SER A 127 -8.46 3.86 -9.98
CA SER A 127 -9.38 2.74 -10.22
C SER A 127 -10.68 3.18 -10.90
N LEU A 128 -11.04 4.47 -10.89
CA LEU A 128 -12.24 5.01 -11.53
C LEU A 128 -12.40 4.60 -13.01
N PRO A 129 -11.40 4.79 -13.89
CA PRO A 129 -11.51 4.36 -15.29
C PRO A 129 -11.56 2.83 -15.46
N VAL A 130 -11.05 2.06 -14.50
CA VAL A 130 -10.99 0.58 -14.57
C VAL A 130 -12.28 -0.06 -14.05
N THR A 131 -12.85 0.48 -12.97
CA THR A 131 -14.01 -0.10 -12.26
C THR A 131 -15.31 0.66 -12.50
N GLY A 132 -15.26 1.89 -13.03
CA GLY A 132 -16.44 2.73 -13.29
C GLY A 132 -17.13 3.28 -12.03
N HIS A 133 -16.66 2.94 -10.84
CA HIS A 133 -17.28 3.34 -9.57
C HIS A 133 -16.75 4.70 -9.11
N ARG A 134 -17.64 5.70 -9.03
CA ARG A 134 -17.29 7.05 -8.60
C ARG A 134 -16.80 7.05 -7.14
N PRO A 135 -15.67 7.71 -6.81
CA PRO A 135 -15.19 7.81 -5.44
C PRO A 135 -16.23 8.49 -4.54
N ARG A 136 -16.42 7.97 -3.32
CA ARG A 136 -17.27 8.60 -2.30
C ARG A 136 -16.75 10.00 -1.96
N ALA A 137 -17.63 10.90 -1.53
CA ALA A 137 -17.27 12.25 -1.11
C ALA A 137 -16.17 12.27 -0.02
N ALA A 138 -16.13 11.24 0.84
CA ALA A 138 -15.08 11.05 1.84
C ALA A 138 -13.66 10.96 1.23
N SER A 139 -13.50 10.34 0.05
CA SER A 139 -12.21 10.26 -0.65
C SER A 139 -11.75 11.63 -1.14
N TRP A 140 -12.68 12.48 -1.58
CA TRP A 140 -12.39 13.86 -1.99
C TRP A 140 -12.02 14.75 -0.79
N CYS A 141 -12.73 14.63 0.33
CA CYS A 141 -12.36 15.32 1.57
C CYS A 141 -10.97 14.89 2.06
N GLY A 142 -10.68 13.58 2.03
CA GLY A 142 -9.35 13.04 2.35
C GLY A 142 -8.27 13.56 1.40
N ALA A 143 -8.55 13.66 0.11
CA ALA A 143 -7.65 14.25 -0.88
C ALA A 143 -7.28 15.70 -0.55
N ILE A 144 -8.29 16.53 -0.30
CA ILE A 144 -8.10 17.96 0.03
C ILE A 144 -7.31 18.10 1.33
N LEU A 145 -7.67 17.32 2.36
CA LEU A 145 -6.98 17.34 3.64
C LEU A 145 -5.52 16.91 3.51
N ALA A 146 -5.25 15.87 2.71
CA ALA A 146 -3.90 15.39 2.47
C ALA A 146 -3.07 16.39 1.64
N LEU A 147 -3.68 17.07 0.67
CA LEU A 147 -3.03 18.18 -0.04
C LEU A 147 -2.70 19.33 0.91
N GLY A 148 -3.59 19.66 1.85
CA GLY A 148 -3.33 20.63 2.91
C GLY A 148 -2.16 20.24 3.81
N GLY A 149 -2.12 18.97 4.25
CA GLY A 149 -1.01 18.42 5.04
C GLY A 149 0.33 18.45 4.29
N LEU A 150 0.32 18.15 2.98
CA LEU A 150 1.51 18.25 2.13
C LEU A 150 2.02 19.69 2.04
N ALA A 151 1.11 20.65 1.85
CA ALA A 151 1.44 22.07 1.73
C ALA A 151 2.04 22.62 3.03
N LEU A 152 1.59 22.14 4.19
CA LEU A 152 2.15 22.49 5.48
C LEU A 152 3.56 21.91 5.65
N MET A 153 3.74 20.60 5.41
CA MET A 153 5.04 19.93 5.49
C MET A 153 6.12 20.47 4.53
N THR A 154 5.69 21.08 3.42
CA THR A 154 6.58 21.69 2.42
C THR A 154 6.97 23.13 2.79
N ARG A 155 6.22 23.79 3.68
CA ARG A 155 6.53 25.15 4.15
C ARG A 155 7.56 25.19 5.29
N ASP A 156 7.82 24.04 5.91
CA ASP A 156 8.90 23.81 6.89
C ASP A 156 10.18 23.32 6.20
#